data_AF-A0A815GK30-F1
#
_entry.id   AF-A0A815GK30-F1
#
_cell.length_a   1.000
_cell.length_b   1.000
_cell.length_c   1.000
_cell.angle_alpha   90.00
_cell.angle_beta   90.00
_cell.angle_gamma   90.00
#
_symmetry.space_group_name_H-M   'P 1'
#
loop_
_entity.id
_entity.type
_entity.pdbx_description
1 polymer ?
#
loop_
_entity_poly.entity_id
_entity_poly.type
_entity_poly.pdbx_seq_one_letter_code
_entity_poly.pdbx_strand_id
1 'polypeptide(L)'
;MKDEFNETTTGTPTQDPDAMDVSILNDEMREFHSNNVPLVVVRTIDDAKKKINEHINDKVFIICSGTMGRALVPIIAENYPTVQDIYIYAHDLALHADWAMKYVQMIKMFDFHTSLLIRLTRDISKWYIEQGKLYSQLDDPISALKYFQQAHKLEIEANRRGETEWNLPGTTTRLRPTAFLTRLKHLEGEHGLIAQAENAIRAGGLPVQNS
;
A
#
# COMPACT_ATOMS: atom_id res chain seq x y z
N MET A 1 4.34 -27.80 -46.93
CA MET A 1 3.21 -27.83 -45.99
C MET A 1 3.53 -26.86 -44.88
N LYS A 2 2.83 -25.73 -44.88
CA LYS A 2 2.85 -24.72 -43.82
C LYS A 2 1.58 -25.00 -43.00
N ASP A 3 1.74 -25.37 -41.75
CA ASP A 3 0.61 -25.40 -40.81
C ASP A 3 0.75 -24.19 -39.91
N GLU A 4 -0.04 -23.17 -40.25
CA GLU A 4 -0.28 -21.97 -39.45
C GLU A 4 -1.14 -22.37 -38.25
N PHE A 5 -0.55 -22.36 -37.06
CA PHE A 5 -1.31 -22.35 -35.81
C PHE A 5 -1.97 -20.98 -35.66
N ASN A 6 -3.25 -20.90 -36.03
CA ASN A 6 -4.13 -19.81 -35.65
C ASN A 6 -4.37 -19.87 -34.15
N GLU A 7 -3.56 -19.15 -33.37
CA GLU A 7 -3.94 -18.75 -32.01
C GLU A 7 -5.04 -17.69 -32.12
N THR A 8 -6.28 -18.15 -32.00
CA THR A 8 -7.42 -17.29 -31.75
C THR A 8 -7.21 -16.61 -30.39
N THR A 9 -6.69 -15.38 -30.38
CA THR A 9 -6.76 -14.48 -29.23
C THR A 9 -8.24 -14.22 -28.91
N THR A 10 -8.82 -15.07 -28.07
CA THR A 10 -10.10 -14.77 -27.42
C THR A 10 -9.84 -13.60 -26.49
N GLY A 11 -10.27 -12.41 -26.90
CA GLY A 11 -10.27 -11.23 -26.04
C GLY A 11 -10.90 -11.59 -24.71
N THR A 12 -10.16 -11.34 -23.63
CA THR A 12 -10.62 -11.54 -22.27
C THR A 12 -11.93 -10.77 -22.11
N PRO A 13 -13.04 -11.41 -21.68
CA PRO A 13 -14.27 -10.69 -21.44
C PRO A 13 -14.00 -9.60 -20.41
N THR A 14 -14.29 -8.34 -20.76
CA THR A 14 -14.47 -7.28 -19.78
C THR A 14 -15.71 -7.64 -18.95
N GLN A 15 -15.52 -8.47 -17.93
CA GLN A 15 -16.51 -8.63 -16.87
C GLN A 15 -16.62 -7.28 -16.14
N ASP A 16 -17.85 -6.83 -15.94
CA ASP A 16 -18.11 -5.74 -15.01
C ASP A 16 -17.50 -6.10 -13.64
N PRO A 17 -16.79 -5.17 -12.99
CA PRO A 17 -16.12 -5.45 -11.72
C PRO A 17 -17.16 -5.91 -10.69
N ASP A 18 -16.80 -6.93 -9.90
CA ASP A 18 -17.68 -7.47 -8.86
C ASP A 18 -18.11 -6.33 -7.92
N ALA A 19 -19.34 -6.36 -7.40
CA ALA A 19 -19.81 -5.40 -6.41
C ALA A 19 -18.86 -5.33 -5.20
N MET A 20 -18.19 -6.44 -4.87
CA MET A 20 -17.16 -6.50 -3.84
C MET A 20 -15.89 -5.75 -4.25
N ASP A 21 -15.43 -5.88 -5.50
CA ASP A 21 -14.32 -5.11 -6.05
C ASP A 21 -14.64 -3.60 -6.01
N VAL A 22 -15.89 -3.23 -6.30
CA VAL A 22 -16.38 -1.84 -6.22
C VAL A 22 -16.40 -1.32 -4.77
N SER A 23 -16.76 -2.15 -3.78
CA SER A 23 -16.71 -1.73 -2.37
C SER A 23 -15.28 -1.48 -1.87
N ILE A 24 -14.35 -2.34 -2.26
CA ILE A 24 -12.92 -2.20 -1.93
C ILE A 24 -12.39 -0.92 -2.55
N LEU A 25 -12.66 -0.71 -3.84
CA LEU A 25 -12.28 0.51 -4.56
C LEU A 25 -12.84 1.77 -3.89
N ASN A 26 -14.10 1.77 -3.44
CA ASN A 26 -14.70 2.94 -2.81
C ASN A 26 -14.09 3.27 -1.44
N ASP A 27 -13.80 2.26 -0.62
CA ASP A 27 -13.18 2.43 0.69
C ASP A 27 -11.70 2.85 0.56
N GLU A 28 -10.99 2.29 -0.41
CA GLU A 28 -9.63 2.69 -0.80
C GLU A 28 -9.57 4.14 -1.30
N MET A 29 -10.43 4.49 -2.26
CA MET A 29 -10.46 5.83 -2.85
C MET A 29 -10.73 6.90 -1.79
N ARG A 30 -11.64 6.66 -0.85
CA ARG A 30 -11.94 7.64 0.20
C ARG A 30 -10.73 7.85 1.13
N GLU A 31 -10.09 6.77 1.55
CA GLU A 31 -8.97 6.82 2.50
C GLU A 31 -7.71 7.42 1.89
N PHE A 32 -7.28 6.89 0.75
CA PHE A 32 -6.02 7.32 0.13
C PHE A 32 -6.10 8.75 -0.37
N HIS A 33 -7.25 9.18 -0.91
CA HIS A 33 -7.47 10.61 -1.20
C HIS A 33 -7.38 11.48 0.05
N SER A 34 -8.00 11.08 1.16
CA SER A 34 -7.94 11.86 2.41
C SER A 34 -6.53 11.97 3.00
N ASN A 35 -5.64 11.03 2.64
CA ASN A 35 -4.25 10.99 3.06
C ASN A 35 -3.27 11.46 1.98
N ASN A 36 -3.70 12.12 0.90
CA ASN A 36 -2.84 12.55 -0.20
C ASN A 36 -1.95 11.43 -0.78
N VAL A 37 -2.42 10.20 -0.76
CA VAL A 37 -1.78 9.08 -1.44
C VAL A 37 -2.43 8.98 -2.83
N PRO A 38 -1.69 9.26 -3.93
CA PRO A 38 -2.25 9.17 -5.27
C PRO A 38 -2.70 7.74 -5.56
N LEU A 39 -3.96 7.57 -5.94
CA LEU A 39 -4.54 6.28 -6.31
C LEU A 39 -4.88 6.30 -7.79
N VAL A 40 -4.44 5.27 -8.51
CA VAL A 40 -4.74 5.08 -9.93
C VAL A 40 -5.40 3.74 -10.12
N VAL A 41 -6.65 3.76 -10.60
CA VAL A 41 -7.40 2.55 -10.94
C VAL A 41 -7.19 2.26 -12.42
N VAL A 42 -6.77 1.03 -12.71
CA VAL A 42 -6.56 0.52 -14.07
C VAL A 42 -7.38 -0.74 -14.28
N ARG A 43 -7.79 -1.00 -15.52
CA ARG A 43 -8.67 -2.15 -15.85
C ARG A 43 -7.95 -3.26 -16.60
N THR A 44 -6.81 -2.97 -17.19
CA THR A 44 -6.06 -3.93 -18.02
C THR A 44 -4.62 -4.04 -17.56
N ILE A 45 -3.97 -5.16 -17.90
CA ILE A 45 -2.55 -5.39 -17.63
C ILE A 45 -1.69 -4.35 -18.36
N ASP A 46 -2.06 -3.98 -19.59
CA ASP A 46 -1.30 -2.98 -20.36
C ASP A 46 -1.45 -1.57 -19.78
N ASP A 47 -2.63 -1.20 -19.28
CA ASP A 47 -2.80 0.06 -18.54
C ASP A 47 -1.99 0.05 -17.25
N ALA A 48 -1.95 -1.06 -16.52
CA ALA A 48 -1.12 -1.20 -15.33
C ALA A 48 0.37 -1.00 -15.65
N LYS A 49 0.88 -1.68 -16.69
CA LYS A 49 2.27 -1.51 -17.17
C LYS A 49 2.57 -0.08 -17.56
N LYS A 50 1.66 0.57 -18.30
CA LYS A 50 1.80 1.97 -18.69
C LYS A 50 1.89 2.88 -17.47
N LYS A 51 1.03 2.68 -16.47
CA LYS A 51 1.05 3.47 -15.23
C LYS A 51 2.29 3.24 -14.39
N ILE A 52 2.77 2.00 -14.27
CA ILE A 52 4.04 1.71 -13.59
C ILE A 52 5.19 2.45 -14.28
N ASN A 53 5.22 2.47 -15.62
CA ASN A 53 6.23 3.20 -16.38
C ASN A 53 6.16 4.72 -16.21
N GLU A 54 4.95 5.30 -16.18
CA GLU A 54 4.74 6.73 -15.91
C GLU A 54 5.26 7.12 -14.51
N HIS A 55 5.29 6.17 -13.57
CA HIS A 55 5.71 6.33 -12.19
C HIS A 55 7.02 5.58 -11.85
N ILE A 56 7.92 5.42 -12.83
CA ILE A 56 9.16 4.65 -12.64
C ILE A 56 10.07 5.21 -11.55
N ASN A 57 9.99 6.51 -11.28
CA ASN A 57 10.76 7.18 -10.23
C ASN A 57 10.04 7.24 -8.88
N ASP A 58 8.80 6.77 -8.82
CA ASP A 58 7.99 6.80 -7.62
C ASP A 58 7.97 5.44 -6.94
N LYS A 59 7.53 5.42 -5.68
CA LYS A 59 7.26 4.17 -4.99
C LYS A 59 5.86 3.67 -5.31
N VAL A 60 5.78 2.52 -5.97
CA VAL A 60 4.51 1.95 -6.44
C VAL A 60 4.11 0.75 -5.57
N PHE A 61 2.89 0.81 -5.05
CA PHE A 61 2.17 -0.30 -4.41
C PHE A 61 1.04 -0.73 -5.33
N ILE A 62 0.79 -2.03 -5.43
CA ILE A 62 -0.24 -2.57 -6.33
C ILE A 62 -1.24 -3.36 -5.51
N ILE A 63 -2.53 -3.13 -5.76
CA ILE A 63 -3.63 -3.95 -5.25
C ILE A 63 -4.31 -4.59 -6.46
N CYS A 64 -4.54 -5.89 -6.42
CA CYS A 64 -5.28 -6.58 -7.46
C CYS A 64 -5.97 -7.85 -6.95
N SER A 65 -6.91 -8.38 -7.73
CA SER A 65 -7.55 -9.66 -7.42
C SER A 65 -6.59 -10.83 -7.63
N GLY A 66 -6.87 -11.99 -7.03
CA GLY A 66 -6.07 -13.20 -7.24
C GLY A 66 -5.91 -13.61 -8.70
N THR A 67 -6.93 -13.43 -9.53
CA THR A 67 -6.89 -13.76 -10.97
C THR A 67 -6.04 -12.76 -11.74
N MET A 68 -6.22 -11.46 -11.48
CA MET A 68 -5.39 -10.42 -12.10
C MET A 68 -3.92 -10.57 -11.67
N GLY A 69 -3.67 -10.82 -10.38
CA GLY A 69 -2.35 -11.05 -9.83
C GLY A 69 -1.61 -12.20 -10.49
N ARG A 70 -2.31 -13.32 -10.78
CA ARG A 70 -1.71 -14.46 -11.49
C ARG A 70 -1.10 -14.07 -12.83
N ALA A 71 -1.73 -13.14 -13.55
CA ALA A 71 -1.25 -12.67 -14.85
C ALA A 71 -0.23 -11.52 -14.72
N LEU A 72 -0.45 -10.61 -13.77
CA LEU A 72 0.31 -9.37 -13.63
C LEU A 72 1.64 -9.57 -12.86
N VAL A 73 1.64 -10.34 -11.77
CA VAL A 73 2.81 -10.51 -10.88
C VAL A 73 4.05 -11.04 -11.62
N PRO A 74 3.97 -12.07 -12.48
CA PRO A 74 5.15 -12.54 -13.23
C PRO A 74 5.79 -11.43 -14.08
N ILE A 75 4.95 -10.64 -14.77
CA ILE A 75 5.41 -9.52 -15.60
C ILE A 75 6.15 -8.48 -14.75
N ILE A 76 5.62 -8.18 -13.56
CA ILE A 76 6.24 -7.20 -12.67
C ILE A 76 7.55 -7.70 -12.10
N ALA A 77 7.58 -8.95 -11.62
CA ALA A 77 8.79 -9.55 -11.05
C ALA A 77 9.97 -9.52 -12.05
N GLU A 78 9.68 -9.67 -13.34
CA GLU A 78 10.69 -9.66 -14.40
C GLU A 78 11.09 -8.25 -14.88
N ASN A 79 10.16 -7.30 -14.91
CA ASN A 79 10.34 -6.04 -15.65
C ASN A 79 10.36 -4.77 -14.79
N TYR A 80 9.86 -4.81 -13.54
CA TYR A 80 9.61 -3.61 -12.75
C TYR A 80 10.16 -3.71 -11.31
N PRO A 81 11.48 -3.56 -11.13
CA PRO A 81 12.11 -3.64 -9.80
C PRO A 81 11.71 -2.50 -8.84
N THR A 82 11.04 -1.46 -9.35
CA THR A 82 10.60 -0.29 -8.57
C THR A 82 9.34 -0.57 -7.74
N VAL A 83 8.53 -1.55 -8.16
CA VAL A 83 7.35 -2.00 -7.42
C VAL A 83 7.78 -2.61 -6.09
N GLN A 84 7.26 -2.07 -4.99
CA GLN A 84 7.68 -2.48 -3.65
C GLN A 84 7.03 -3.80 -3.22
N ASP A 85 5.71 -3.81 -3.28
CA ASP A 85 4.87 -4.84 -2.70
C ASP A 85 3.57 -4.93 -3.52
N ILE A 86 3.12 -6.16 -3.74
CA ILE A 86 1.86 -6.45 -4.42
C ILE A 86 0.88 -7.07 -3.44
N TYR A 87 -0.27 -6.45 -3.27
CA TYR A 87 -1.35 -6.88 -2.40
C TYR A 87 -2.39 -7.59 -3.24
N ILE A 88 -2.66 -8.84 -2.87
CA ILE A 88 -3.61 -9.69 -3.57
C ILE A 88 -4.83 -9.87 -2.70
N TYR A 89 -5.99 -9.45 -3.21
CA TYR A 89 -7.27 -9.78 -2.61
C TYR A 89 -7.85 -11.03 -3.28
N ALA A 90 -8.16 -12.06 -2.51
CA ALA A 90 -8.78 -13.28 -3.04
C ALA A 90 -9.63 -13.97 -1.97
N HIS A 91 -10.90 -14.20 -2.26
CA HIS A 91 -11.82 -14.88 -1.34
C HIS A 91 -11.38 -16.31 -1.01
N ASP A 92 -10.86 -17.04 -2.01
CA ASP A 92 -10.27 -18.37 -1.85
C ASP A 92 -8.75 -18.30 -2.05
N LEU A 93 -8.01 -18.20 -0.94
CA LEU A 93 -6.54 -18.18 -0.99
C LEU A 93 -5.95 -19.48 -1.54
N ALA A 94 -6.59 -20.62 -1.30
CA ALA A 94 -6.09 -21.92 -1.72
C ALA A 94 -6.07 -22.03 -3.25
N LEU A 95 -7.10 -21.51 -3.93
CA LEU A 95 -7.18 -21.45 -5.39
C LEU A 95 -5.99 -20.70 -6.03
N HIS A 96 -5.38 -19.77 -5.30
CA HIS A 96 -4.29 -18.93 -5.79
C HIS A 96 -2.92 -19.31 -5.21
N ALA A 97 -2.84 -20.25 -4.27
CA ALA A 97 -1.60 -20.58 -3.56
C ALA A 97 -0.48 -21.07 -4.50
N ASP A 98 -0.79 -21.94 -5.47
CA ASP A 98 0.22 -22.59 -6.31
C ASP A 98 1.10 -21.61 -7.11
N TRP A 99 0.50 -20.56 -7.66
CA TRP A 99 1.25 -19.53 -8.39
C TRP A 99 1.83 -18.49 -7.42
N ALA A 100 1.10 -18.15 -6.36
CA ALA A 100 1.47 -17.16 -5.37
C ALA A 100 2.78 -17.54 -4.64
N MET A 101 2.95 -18.81 -4.30
CA MET A 101 4.14 -19.31 -3.61
C MET A 101 5.45 -19.05 -4.36
N LYS A 102 5.40 -18.92 -5.69
CA LYS A 102 6.57 -18.56 -6.52
C LYS A 102 7.04 -17.13 -6.30
N TYR A 103 6.17 -16.26 -5.78
CA TYR A 103 6.40 -14.84 -5.59
C TYR A 103 6.19 -14.40 -4.13
N VAL A 104 6.28 -15.33 -3.17
CA VAL A 104 5.97 -15.10 -1.75
C VAL A 104 6.79 -13.97 -1.10
N GLN A 105 7.93 -13.60 -1.67
CA GLN A 105 8.75 -12.47 -1.20
C GLN A 105 8.23 -11.11 -1.66
N MET A 106 7.42 -11.07 -2.72
CA MET A 106 6.91 -9.86 -3.36
C MET A 106 5.43 -9.62 -3.09
N ILE A 107 4.66 -10.69 -2.87
CA ILE A 107 3.21 -10.61 -2.73
C ILE A 107 2.75 -10.79 -1.28
N LYS A 108 1.63 -10.15 -0.94
CA LYS A 108 0.90 -10.32 0.32
C LYS A 108 -0.55 -10.61 0.00
N MET A 109 -1.06 -11.78 0.39
CA MET A 109 -2.42 -12.19 0.06
C MET A 109 -3.37 -12.05 1.25
N PHE A 110 -4.61 -11.63 0.98
CA PHE A 110 -5.65 -11.42 1.98
C PHE A 110 -6.99 -11.95 1.47
N ASP A 111 -7.71 -12.64 2.35
CA ASP A 111 -9.09 -13.09 2.18
C ASP A 111 -10.12 -12.05 2.66
N PHE A 112 -9.63 -10.99 3.32
CA PHE A 112 -10.45 -9.93 3.90
C PHE A 112 -9.90 -8.55 3.54
N HIS A 113 -10.75 -7.69 2.98
CA HIS A 113 -10.35 -6.37 2.50
C HIS A 113 -9.82 -5.49 3.62
N THR A 114 -10.44 -5.47 4.80
CA THR A 114 -9.97 -4.65 5.93
C THR A 114 -8.55 -5.03 6.36
N SER A 115 -8.24 -6.32 6.40
CA SER A 115 -6.89 -6.81 6.72
C SER A 115 -5.87 -6.37 5.66
N LEU A 116 -6.25 -6.39 4.37
CA LEU A 116 -5.43 -5.87 3.28
C LEU A 116 -5.14 -4.38 3.47
N LEU A 117 -6.18 -3.57 3.67
CA LEU A 117 -6.07 -2.12 3.80
C LEU A 117 -5.24 -1.71 5.01
N ILE A 118 -5.50 -2.31 6.18
CA ILE A 118 -4.69 -2.07 7.39
C ILE A 118 -3.20 -2.37 7.10
N ARG A 119 -2.91 -3.46 6.40
CA ARG A 119 -1.52 -3.82 6.10
C ARG A 119 -0.89 -2.85 5.10
N LEU A 120 -1.59 -2.51 4.03
CA LEU A 120 -1.13 -1.58 3.01
C LEU A 120 -0.86 -0.19 3.62
N THR A 121 -1.82 0.38 4.33
CA THR A 121 -1.70 1.69 4.98
C THR A 121 -0.47 1.74 5.90
N ARG A 122 -0.18 0.66 6.62
CA ARG A 122 1.00 0.54 7.48
C ARG A 122 2.32 0.38 6.74
N ASP A 123 2.33 -0.29 5.59
CA ASP A 123 3.53 -0.41 4.77
C ASP A 123 3.85 0.92 4.05
N ILE A 124 2.83 1.66 3.62
CA ILE A 124 2.97 3.04 3.13
C ILE A 124 3.50 3.95 4.26
N SER A 125 2.94 3.86 5.47
CA SER A 125 3.44 4.62 6.62
C SER A 125 4.90 4.31 6.93
N LYS A 126 5.30 3.04 6.87
CA LYS A 126 6.70 2.63 7.06
C LYS A 126 7.61 3.30 6.02
N TRP A 127 7.21 3.35 4.76
CA TRP A 127 7.96 4.05 3.72
C TRP A 127 8.13 5.54 4.06
N TYR A 128 7.07 6.21 4.50
CA TYR A 128 7.14 7.61 4.94
C TYR A 128 8.09 7.81 6.14
N ILE A 129 8.11 6.90 7.11
CA ILE A 129 9.07 6.93 8.22
C ILE A 129 10.51 6.83 7.70
N GLU A 130 10.77 5.93 6.75
CA GLU A 130 12.09 5.74 6.16
C GLU A 130 12.55 6.99 5.40
N GLN A 131 11.65 7.63 4.63
CA GLN A 131 11.95 8.90 3.97
C GLN A 131 12.22 10.01 4.99
N GLY A 132 11.39 10.15 6.02
CA GLY A 132 11.60 11.17 7.06
C GLY A 132 12.95 11.00 7.77
N LYS A 133 13.37 9.77 8.02
CA LYS A 133 14.71 9.48 8.58
C LYS A 133 15.83 9.86 7.62
N LEU A 134 15.67 9.59 6.31
CA LEU A 134 16.66 9.99 5.31
C LEU A 134 16.83 11.52 5.27
N TYR A 135 15.73 12.27 5.20
CA TYR A 135 15.80 13.74 5.22
C TYR A 135 16.36 14.29 6.53
N SER A 136 16.10 13.61 7.66
CA SER A 136 16.75 13.98 8.94
C SER A 136 18.27 13.81 8.88
N GLN A 137 18.77 12.76 8.19
CA GLN A 137 20.21 12.53 8.00
C GLN A 137 20.85 13.52 7.01
N LEU A 138 20.04 14.16 6.17
CA LEU A 138 20.46 15.20 5.23
C LEU A 138 20.33 16.62 5.82
N ASP A 139 20.10 16.74 7.13
CA ASP A 139 19.86 18.01 7.84
C ASP A 139 18.71 18.84 7.23
N ASP A 140 17.69 18.18 6.66
CA ASP A 140 16.45 18.81 6.19
C ASP A 140 15.28 18.42 7.11
N PRO A 141 15.16 19.06 8.28
CA PRO A 141 14.14 18.71 9.25
C PRO A 141 12.72 19.14 8.81
N ILE A 142 12.59 20.07 7.85
CA ILE A 142 11.30 20.48 7.30
C ILE A 142 10.70 19.36 6.45
N SER A 143 11.48 18.79 5.53
CA SER A 143 11.03 17.65 4.74
C SER A 143 10.83 16.41 5.62
N ALA A 144 11.72 16.18 6.58
CA ALA A 144 11.57 15.08 7.55
C ALA A 144 10.24 15.17 8.31
N LEU A 145 9.90 16.35 8.84
CA LEU A 145 8.66 16.58 9.57
C LEU A 145 7.43 16.27 8.71
N LYS A 146 7.40 16.73 7.45
CA LYS A 146 6.29 16.45 6.52
C LYS A 146 6.06 14.95 6.37
N TYR A 147 7.14 14.18 6.21
CA TYR A 147 7.06 12.73 6.09
C TYR A 147 6.61 12.04 7.37
N PHE A 148 7.12 12.44 8.54
CA PHE A 148 6.67 11.88 9.81
C PHE A 148 5.20 12.19 10.10
N GLN A 149 4.73 13.40 9.79
CA GLN A 149 3.32 13.76 9.92
C GLN A 149 2.42 12.94 8.99
N GLN A 150 2.90 12.63 7.78
CA GLN A 150 2.15 11.79 6.85
C GLN A 150 2.08 10.33 7.34
N ALA A 151 3.18 9.79 7.83
CA ALA A 151 3.21 8.46 8.47
C ALA A 151 2.26 8.37 9.67
N HIS A 152 2.19 9.43 10.48
CA HIS A 152 1.34 9.53 11.67
C HIS A 152 -0.15 9.43 11.33
N LYS A 153 -0.62 10.19 10.33
CA LYS A 153 -2.01 10.12 9.85
C LYS A 153 -2.39 8.70 9.42
N LEU A 154 -1.51 8.04 8.67
CA LEU A 154 -1.73 6.67 8.20
C LEU A 154 -1.77 5.65 9.35
N GLU A 155 -0.91 5.77 10.36
CA GLU A 155 -0.95 4.85 11.52
C GLU A 155 -2.21 5.04 12.37
N ILE A 156 -2.70 6.29 12.54
CA ILE A 156 -3.99 6.54 13.20
C ILE A 156 -5.13 5.85 12.45
N GLU A 157 -5.19 6.02 11.13
CA GLU A 157 -6.26 5.44 10.32
C GLU A 157 -6.22 3.91 10.30
N ALA A 158 -5.02 3.33 10.19
CA ALA A 158 -4.85 1.88 10.29
C ALA A 158 -5.29 1.33 11.67
N ASN A 159 -5.01 2.05 12.75
CA ASN A 159 -5.45 1.65 14.09
C ASN A 159 -6.97 1.76 14.26
N ARG A 160 -7.59 2.85 13.78
CA ARG A 160 -9.04 3.04 13.77
C ARG A 160 -9.77 1.89 13.06
N ARG A 161 -9.23 1.42 11.94
CA ARG A 161 -9.76 0.26 11.19
C ARG A 161 -9.63 -1.03 11.98
N GLY A 162 -8.46 -1.28 12.56
CA GLY A 162 -8.22 -2.48 13.38
C GLY A 162 -9.15 -2.55 14.60
N GLU A 163 -9.46 -1.41 15.22
CA GLU A 163 -10.41 -1.36 16.34
C GLU A 163 -11.85 -1.65 15.90
N THR A 164 -12.25 -1.18 14.71
CA THR A 164 -13.58 -1.45 14.16
C THR A 164 -13.78 -2.95 13.86
N GLU A 165 -12.75 -3.61 13.32
CA GLU A 165 -12.78 -5.06 13.04
C GLU A 165 -12.90 -5.90 14.32
N TRP A 166 -12.27 -5.48 15.41
CA TRP A 166 -12.33 -6.17 16.71
C TRP A 166 -13.71 -6.11 17.39
N ASN A 167 -14.47 -5.04 17.16
CA ASN A 167 -15.77 -4.84 17.80
C ASN A 167 -16.92 -5.62 17.12
N LEU A 168 -16.63 -6.42 16.09
CA LEU A 168 -17.62 -7.27 15.41
C LEU A 168 -17.87 -8.59 16.17
N PRO A 169 -19.14 -8.94 16.48
CA PRO A 169 -19.47 -10.21 17.14
C PRO A 169 -18.96 -11.41 16.34
N GLY A 170 -18.18 -12.29 16.98
CA GLY A 170 -17.71 -13.55 16.36
C GLY A 170 -16.29 -13.51 15.78
N THR A 171 -15.57 -12.38 15.86
CA THR A 171 -14.16 -12.28 15.44
C THR A 171 -13.24 -12.95 16.47
N THR A 172 -13.06 -14.26 16.34
CA THR A 172 -12.07 -15.00 17.12
C THR A 172 -10.69 -14.83 16.47
N THR A 173 -9.84 -14.01 17.10
CA THR A 173 -8.37 -14.10 17.00
C THR A 173 -7.75 -13.98 15.60
N ARG A 174 -7.78 -12.79 15.00
CA ARG A 174 -6.81 -12.43 13.94
C ARG A 174 -6.00 -11.21 14.38
N LEU A 175 -4.74 -11.48 14.79
CA LEU A 175 -3.63 -10.58 15.14
C LEU A 175 -3.90 -9.48 16.19
N ARG A 176 -3.32 -9.63 17.40
CA ARG A 176 -3.30 -8.54 18.38
C ARG A 176 -2.65 -7.26 17.80
N PRO A 177 -3.23 -6.07 18.03
CA PRO A 177 -2.65 -4.77 17.67
C PRO A 177 -1.28 -4.43 18.29
N THR A 178 -0.76 -5.27 19.19
CA THR A 178 0.41 -4.96 20.03
C THR A 178 1.69 -4.67 19.25
N ALA A 179 1.88 -5.27 18.07
CA ALA A 179 3.04 -4.98 17.21
C ALA A 179 2.93 -3.65 16.43
N PHE A 180 1.79 -2.96 16.51
CA PHE A 180 1.47 -1.80 15.67
C PHE A 180 1.25 -0.51 16.48
N LEU A 181 0.82 -0.62 17.74
CA LEU A 181 0.92 0.48 18.71
C LEU A 181 2.37 0.97 18.88
N THR A 182 3.36 0.13 18.56
CA THR A 182 4.77 0.50 18.64
C THR A 182 5.12 1.60 17.63
N ARG A 183 4.68 1.54 16.37
CA ARG A 183 5.08 2.53 15.36
C ARG A 183 4.54 3.92 15.65
N LEU A 184 3.27 4.01 16.05
CA LEU A 184 2.69 5.28 16.48
C LEU A 184 3.48 5.89 17.65
N LYS A 185 3.88 5.07 18.63
CA LYS A 185 4.76 5.50 19.74
C LYS A 185 6.17 5.94 19.30
N HIS A 186 6.68 5.48 18.16
CA HIS A 186 7.97 5.96 17.64
C HIS A 186 7.83 7.33 16.95
N LEU A 187 6.64 7.64 16.43
CA LEU A 187 6.34 8.93 15.82
C LEU A 187 6.03 9.99 16.88
N GLU A 188 5.28 9.60 17.92
CA GLU A 188 4.76 10.47 18.98
C GLU A 188 5.65 10.55 20.22
N GLY A 189 5.30 11.49 21.12
CA GLY A 189 5.96 11.70 22.41
C GLY A 189 7.13 12.68 22.35
N GLU A 190 7.64 13.05 23.52
CA GLU A 190 8.73 14.04 23.65
C GLU A 190 10.03 13.61 22.96
N HIS A 191 10.22 12.30 22.81
CA HIS A 191 11.34 11.70 22.08
C HIS A 191 10.93 11.08 20.74
N GLY A 192 9.70 11.32 20.27
CA GLY A 192 9.21 10.85 19.00
C GLY A 192 9.87 11.54 17.81
N LEU A 193 9.83 10.90 16.65
CA LEU A 193 10.41 11.43 15.41
C LEU A 193 9.85 12.81 15.02
N ILE A 194 8.57 13.07 15.31
CA ILE A 194 7.93 14.38 15.05
C ILE A 194 8.55 15.45 15.94
N ALA A 195 8.61 15.22 17.26
CA ALA A 195 9.18 16.18 18.21
C ALA A 195 10.67 16.45 17.93
N GLN A 196 11.42 15.42 17.52
CA GLN A 196 12.82 15.57 17.11
C GLN A 196 12.96 16.50 15.90
N ALA A 197 12.15 16.31 14.86
CA ALA A 197 12.17 17.16 13.67
C ALA A 197 11.76 18.61 14.00
N GLU A 198 10.72 18.81 14.81
CA GLU A 198 10.30 20.14 15.28
C GLU A 198 11.40 20.86 16.08
N ASN A 199 12.07 20.14 16.98
CA ASN A 199 13.19 20.68 17.75
C ASN A 199 14.35 21.07 16.84
N ALA A 200 14.67 20.28 15.82
CA ALA A 200 15.70 20.59 14.85
C ALA A 200 15.36 21.86 14.04
N ILE A 201 14.10 22.03 13.62
CA ILE A 201 13.64 23.27 12.96
C ILE A 201 13.83 24.48 13.89
N ARG A 202 13.44 24.37 15.16
CA ARG A 202 13.58 25.44 16.16
C ARG A 202 15.05 25.80 16.41
N ALA A 203 15.91 24.80 16.54
CA ALA A 203 17.35 24.99 16.77
C ALA A 203 18.07 25.57 15.55
N GLY A 204 17.58 25.27 14.33
CA GLY A 204 18.12 25.77 13.07
C GLY A 204 17.72 27.20 12.69
N GLY A 205 16.84 27.87 13.46
CA GLY A 205 16.56 29.30 13.31
C GLY A 205 15.72 29.72 12.10
N LEU A 206 14.89 28.83 11.52
CA LEU A 206 13.91 29.25 10.50
C LEU A 206 12.56 29.62 11.15
N PRO A 207 11.99 30.79 10.81
CA PRO A 207 10.75 31.25 11.43
C PRO A 207 9.60 30.33 11.02
N VAL A 208 8.91 29.77 12.02
CA VAL A 208 7.64 29.07 11.84
C VAL A 208 6.65 30.05 11.22
N GLN A 209 6.36 29.92 9.93
CA GLN A 209 5.21 30.59 9.33
C GLN A 209 3.96 29.87 9.82
N ASN A 210 3.33 30.44 10.84
CA ASN A 210 1.98 30.08 11.23
C ASN A 210 1.04 30.50 10.10
N SER A 211 0.35 29.52 9.50
CA SER A 211 -0.84 29.72 8.67
C SER A 211 -2.08 29.29 9.44
#